data_AF-A0A2V9PWV2-F1
#
_entry.id   AF-A0A2V9PWV2-F1
#
_cell.length_a   1.000
_cell.length_b   1.000
_cell.length_c   1.000
_cell.angle_alpha   90.00
_cell.angle_beta   90.00
_cell.angle_gamma   90.00
#
_symmetry.space_group_name_H-M   'P 1'
#
loop_
_entity.id
_entity.type
_entity.pdbx_description
1 polymer ?
#
loop_
_entity_poly.entity_id
_entity_poly.type
_entity_poly.pdbx_seq_one_letter_code
_entity_poly.pdbx_strand_id
1 'polypeptide(L)'
;MVSITALWLPILLSAVIVFVASSIIHMVLPIHKSDYRKLPDEDKVLDALRSVGVTPGPTYILPYCDHKNMKSPEVVEKFKRGPVGLLTIRPSGPPAMGKSLVQWFLYCIIVGIFTACVVASTQLPGTGRHSGVRWIFSGIDSKRDLERRNLGRHL
;
A
#
# COMPACT_ATOMS: atom_id res chain seq x y z
N MET A 1 -6.35 -31.49 -4.55
CA MET A 1 -6.31 -30.19 -3.84
C MET A 1 -4.97 -30.09 -3.13
N VAL A 2 -4.17 -29.05 -3.41
CA VAL A 2 -2.90 -28.83 -2.70
C VAL A 2 -3.22 -28.26 -1.31
N SER A 3 -2.65 -28.86 -0.26
CA SER A 3 -2.81 -28.33 1.10
C SER A 3 -2.10 -26.98 1.23
N ILE A 4 -2.74 -25.99 1.87
CA ILE A 4 -2.12 -24.69 2.18
C ILE A 4 -0.85 -24.89 3.02
N THR A 5 -0.84 -25.91 3.87
CA THR A 5 0.35 -26.27 4.66
C THR A 5 1.52 -26.72 3.80
N ALA A 6 1.32 -27.14 2.54
CA ALA A 6 2.41 -27.44 1.61
C ALA A 6 2.96 -26.18 0.92
N LEU A 7 2.25 -25.05 0.98
CA LEU A 7 2.62 -23.78 0.35
C LEU A 7 3.24 -22.78 1.34
N TRP A 8 3.50 -23.19 2.59
CA TRP A 8 4.06 -22.30 3.61
C TRP A 8 5.41 -21.69 3.21
N LEU A 9 6.29 -22.48 2.59
CA LEU A 9 7.62 -22.04 2.16
C LEU A 9 7.55 -21.00 1.03
N PRO A 10 6.79 -21.23 -0.08
CA PRO A 10 6.61 -20.19 -1.10
C PRO A 10 5.86 -18.95 -0.59
N ILE A 11 4.92 -19.08 0.36
CA ILE A 11 4.24 -17.94 0.99
C ILE A 11 5.24 -17.08 1.76
N LEU A 12 6.05 -17.69 2.64
CA LEU A 12 7.02 -16.97 3.46
C LEU A 12 8.11 -16.33 2.59
N LEU A 13 8.62 -17.06 1.60
CA LEU A 13 9.61 -16.53 0.66
C LEU A 13 9.07 -15.32 -0.11
N SER A 14 7.83 -15.41 -0.62
CA SER A 14 7.18 -14.29 -1.32
C SER A 14 6.97 -13.09 -0.39
N ALA A 15 6.55 -13.32 0.86
CA ALA A 15 6.37 -12.26 1.84
C ALA A 15 7.68 -11.51 2.13
N VAL A 16 8.80 -12.22 2.26
CA VAL A 16 10.12 -11.61 2.44
C VAL A 16 10.53 -10.79 1.22
N ILE A 17 10.38 -11.33 0.01
CA ILE A 17 10.74 -10.62 -1.23
C ILE A 17 9.91 -9.35 -1.39
N VAL A 18 8.60 -9.43 -1.23
CA VAL A 18 7.68 -8.28 -1.36
C VAL A 18 7.98 -7.24 -0.27
N PHE A 19 8.22 -7.68 0.97
CA PHE A 19 8.59 -6.78 2.06
C PHE A 19 9.87 -6.00 1.74
N VAL A 20 10.93 -6.68 1.28
CA VAL A 20 12.21 -6.02 0.94
C VAL A 20 12.06 -5.10 -0.27
N ALA A 21 11.45 -5.58 -1.37
CA ALA A 21 11.24 -4.78 -2.56
C ALA A 21 10.41 -3.52 -2.27
N SER A 22 9.30 -3.68 -1.53
CA SER A 22 8.46 -2.57 -1.08
C SER A 22 9.23 -1.58 -0.20
N SER A 23 10.07 -2.06 0.73
CA SER A 23 10.90 -1.20 1.58
C SER A 23 11.89 -0.37 0.76
N ILE A 24 12.55 -0.99 -0.22
CA ILE A 24 13.49 -0.29 -1.11
C ILE A 24 12.74 0.77 -1.92
N ILE A 25 11.62 0.41 -2.54
CA ILE A 25 10.83 1.34 -3.35
C ILE A 25 10.37 2.53 -2.51
N HIS A 26 9.89 2.30 -1.29
CA HIS A 26 9.42 3.36 -0.41
C HIS A 26 10.54 4.30 0.07
N MET A 27 11.76 3.78 0.22
CA MET A 27 12.93 4.60 0.59
C MET A 27 13.52 5.37 -0.60
N VAL A 28 13.51 4.77 -1.79
CA VAL A 28 14.13 5.35 -3.00
C VAL A 28 13.22 6.37 -3.67
N LEU A 29 11.90 6.16 -3.65
CA LEU A 29 10.96 7.09 -4.28
C LEU A 29 10.50 8.16 -3.27
N PRO A 30 10.93 9.43 -3.41
CA PRO A 30 10.55 10.50 -2.49
C PRO A 30 9.15 11.06 -2.79
N ILE A 31 8.15 10.18 -2.97
CA ILE A 31 6.81 10.53 -3.47
C ILE A 31 6.10 11.53 -2.56
N HIS A 32 6.41 11.51 -1.26
CA HIS A 32 5.77 12.36 -0.25
C HIS A 32 6.64 13.54 0.21
N LYS A 33 7.82 13.77 -0.40
CA LYS A 33 8.74 14.83 0.08
C LYS A 33 8.13 16.24 -0.02
N SER A 34 7.20 16.45 -0.95
CA SER A 34 6.45 17.71 -1.10
C SER A 34 5.34 17.89 -0.07
N ASP A 35 4.90 16.82 0.58
CA ASP A 35 3.68 16.83 1.40
C ASP A 35 3.91 17.44 2.78
N TYR A 36 5.19 17.56 3.18
CA TYR A 36 5.59 18.17 4.44
C TYR A 36 6.67 19.22 4.19
N ARG A 37 6.55 20.33 4.91
CA ARG A 37 7.53 21.42 4.89
C ARG A 37 7.93 21.76 6.31
N LYS A 38 9.22 22.05 6.51
CA LYS A 38 9.72 22.58 7.78
C LYS A 38 9.02 23.90 8.10
N LEU A 39 8.54 24.04 9.34
CA LEU A 39 7.98 25.29 9.82
C LEU A 39 9.08 26.37 9.94
N PRO A 40 8.82 27.60 9.48
CA PRO A 40 9.65 28.74 9.84
C PRO A 40 9.66 28.91 11.36
N ASP A 41 10.84 29.18 11.94
CA ASP A 41 11.04 29.33 13.39
C ASP A 41 10.42 28.19 14.23
N GLU A 42 10.67 26.95 13.82
CA GLU A 42 10.12 25.72 14.40
C GLU A 42 10.18 25.70 15.94
N ASP A 43 11.32 26.02 16.55
CA ASP A 43 11.49 25.98 18.00
C ASP A 43 10.49 26.90 18.73
N LYS A 44 10.30 28.12 18.21
CA LYS A 44 9.36 29.10 18.77
C LYS A 44 7.92 28.65 18.64
N VAL A 45 7.57 28.06 17.49
CA VAL A 45 6.21 27.53 17.25
C VAL A 45 5.96 26.33 18.18
N LEU A 46 6.91 25.42 18.30
CA LEU A 46 6.79 24.25 19.17
C LEU A 46 6.70 24.65 20.65
N ASP A 47 7.46 25.63 21.10
CA ASP A 47 7.37 26.14 22.48
C ASP A 47 6.03 26.79 22.78
N ALA A 48 5.47 27.56 21.83
CA ALA A 48 4.13 28.10 21.97
C ALA A 48 3.06 27.00 22.03
N LEU A 49 3.16 25.96 21.22
CA LEU A 49 2.22 24.83 21.25
C LEU A 49 2.30 24.04 22.57
N ARG A 50 3.52 23.89 23.12
CA ARG A 50 3.73 23.27 24.44
C ARG A 50 3.15 24.13 25.56
N SER A 51 3.37 25.45 25.52
CA SER A 51 2.93 26.36 26.59
C SER A 51 1.42 26.50 26.69
N VAL A 52 0.71 26.46 25.55
CA VAL A 52 -0.77 26.47 25.53
C VAL A 52 -1.39 25.08 25.78
N GLY A 53 -0.56 24.04 25.92
CA GLY A 53 -1.00 22.70 26.31
C GLY A 53 -1.73 21.92 25.20
N VAL A 54 -1.32 22.06 23.93
CA VAL A 54 -1.92 21.28 22.84
C VAL A 54 -1.64 19.79 23.04
N THR A 55 -2.69 18.96 22.98
CA THR A 55 -2.60 17.52 23.23
C THR A 55 -2.70 16.71 21.93
N PRO A 56 -2.14 15.49 21.90
CA PRO A 56 -2.38 14.55 20.80
C PRO A 56 -3.86 14.15 20.72
N GLY A 57 -4.38 13.92 19.52
CA GLY A 57 -5.78 13.51 19.35
C GLY A 57 -6.36 13.87 17.98
N PRO A 58 -7.65 14.28 17.95
CA PRO A 58 -8.30 14.74 16.72
C PRO A 58 -7.53 15.90 16.06
N THR A 59 -7.69 16.03 14.75
CA THR A 59 -7.10 17.12 13.99
C THR A 59 -7.72 18.46 14.40
N TYR A 60 -6.87 19.42 14.76
CA TYR A 60 -7.28 20.79 15.01
C TYR A 60 -7.51 21.51 13.68
N ILE A 61 -8.61 22.25 13.58
CA ILE A 61 -8.92 23.12 12.45
C ILE A 61 -8.64 24.55 12.87
N LEU A 62 -7.91 25.28 12.05
CA LEU A 62 -7.46 26.65 12.31
C LEU A 62 -7.97 27.57 11.18
N PRO A 63 -8.64 28.69 11.49
CA PRO A 63 -9.40 28.95 12.72
C PRO A 63 -10.54 27.92 12.90
N TYR A 64 -10.86 27.58 14.14
CA TYR A 64 -12.00 26.70 14.43
C TYR A 64 -13.32 27.47 14.32
N CYS A 65 -14.31 26.90 13.65
CA CYS A 65 -15.66 27.45 13.60
C CYS A 65 -16.72 26.33 13.67
N ASP A 66 -17.80 26.59 14.40
CA ASP A 66 -19.00 25.76 14.37
C ASP A 66 -19.83 26.06 13.11
N HIS A 67 -20.55 25.07 12.58
CA HIS A 67 -21.33 25.20 11.36
C HIS A 67 -22.37 26.34 11.44
N LYS A 68 -22.88 26.63 12.64
CA LYS A 68 -23.86 27.71 12.86
C LYS A 68 -23.28 29.12 12.64
N ASN A 69 -21.97 29.29 12.84
CA ASN A 69 -21.32 30.61 12.85
C ASN A 69 -20.42 30.86 11.63
N MET A 70 -20.39 29.94 10.65
CA MET A 70 -19.54 30.05 9.45
C MET A 70 -19.80 31.31 8.61
N LYS A 71 -21.04 31.83 8.62
CA LYS A 71 -21.42 33.03 7.87
C LYS A 71 -21.25 34.32 8.65
N SER A 72 -20.86 34.24 9.93
CA SER A 72 -20.67 35.44 10.74
C SER A 72 -19.47 36.24 10.19
N PRO A 73 -19.60 37.57 10.07
CA PRO A 73 -18.53 38.41 9.53
C PRO A 73 -17.24 38.28 10.34
N GLU A 74 -17.33 38.10 11.67
CA GLU A 74 -16.17 37.92 12.53
C GLU A 74 -15.38 36.64 12.22
N VAL A 75 -16.07 35.53 11.96
CA VAL A 75 -15.41 34.27 11.58
C VAL A 75 -14.76 34.43 10.21
N VAL A 76 -15.48 35.02 9.25
CA VAL A 76 -14.94 35.28 7.91
C VAL A 76 -13.67 36.14 7.96
N GLU A 77 -13.64 37.19 8.77
CA GLU A 77 -12.44 38.02 8.95
C GLU A 77 -11.27 37.24 9.58
N LYS A 78 -11.53 36.31 10.51
CA LYS A 78 -10.47 35.42 11.04
C LYS A 78 -9.86 34.52 9.95
N PHE A 79 -10.71 33.95 9.09
CA PHE A 79 -10.24 33.15 7.95
C PHE A 79 -9.45 33.99 6.93
N LYS A 80 -9.86 35.23 6.66
CA LYS A 80 -9.12 36.15 5.78
C LYS A 80 -7.77 36.57 6.36
N ARG A 81 -7.69 36.78 7.68
CA ARG A 81 -6.44 37.11 8.37
C ARG A 81 -5.45 35.95 8.36
N GLY A 82 -5.95 34.72 8.43
CA GLY A 82 -5.15 33.50 8.48
C GLY A 82 -4.30 33.38 9.76
N PRO A 83 -3.47 32.33 9.88
CA PRO A 83 -3.35 31.20 8.95
C PRO A 83 -4.56 30.26 8.99
N VAL A 84 -4.89 29.66 7.85
CA VAL A 84 -5.95 28.64 7.73
C VAL A 84 -5.30 27.28 7.47
N GLY A 85 -5.65 26.28 8.26
CA GLY A 85 -5.05 24.96 8.10
C GLY A 85 -5.54 23.91 9.07
N LEU A 86 -4.90 22.74 8.96
CA LEU A 86 -5.11 21.59 9.82
C LEU A 86 -3.83 21.33 10.61
N LEU A 87 -3.97 21.06 11.90
CA LEU A 87 -2.86 20.71 12.77
C LEU A 87 -3.14 19.36 13.43
N THR A 88 -2.31 18.37 13.15
CA THR A 88 -2.40 17.05 13.77
C THR A 88 -1.20 16.86 14.70
N ILE A 89 -1.47 16.73 16.00
CA ILE A 89 -0.46 16.44 17.00
C ILE A 89 -0.43 14.94 17.28
N ARG A 90 0.76 14.35 17.17
CA ARG A 90 1.00 12.94 17.48
C ARG A 90 1.60 12.80 18.88
N PRO A 91 1.48 11.62 19.51
CA PRO A 91 2.11 11.37 20.81
C PRO A 91 3.61 11.68 20.80
N SER A 92 4.09 12.26 21.90
CA SER A 92 5.50 12.59 22.07
C SER A 92 6.36 11.34 22.11
N GLY A 93 7.48 11.36 21.38
CA GLY A 93 8.47 10.29 21.39
C GLY A 93 9.26 10.22 20.08
N PRO A 94 10.37 9.46 20.07
CA PRO A 94 11.09 9.17 18.83
C PRO A 94 10.18 8.41 17.86
N PRO A 95 10.36 8.57 16.54
CA PRO A 95 9.56 7.89 15.54
C PRO A 95 9.71 6.36 15.66
N ALA A 96 8.68 5.68 16.14
CA ALA A 96 8.66 4.23 16.29
C ALA A 96 8.13 3.54 15.02
N MET A 97 9.04 3.25 14.07
CA MET A 97 8.67 2.58 12.81
C MET A 97 8.53 1.06 12.93
N GLY A 98 9.13 0.43 13.95
CA GLY A 98 9.20 -1.02 14.07
C GLY A 98 7.83 -1.71 14.08
N LYS A 99 6.86 -1.14 14.80
CA LYS A 99 5.49 -1.67 14.85
C LYS A 99 4.83 -1.70 13.48
N SER A 100 4.97 -0.63 12.71
CA SER A 100 4.42 -0.52 11.35
C SER A 100 5.08 -1.51 10.40
N LEU A 101 6.40 -1.72 10.52
CA LEU A 101 7.12 -2.70 9.70
C LEU A 101 6.67 -4.14 10.01
N VAL A 102 6.50 -4.49 11.29
CA VAL A 102 5.98 -5.81 11.68
C VAL A 102 4.55 -6.00 11.16
N GLN A 103 3.68 -5.00 11.32
CA GLN A 103 2.32 -5.04 10.79
C GLN A 103 2.31 -5.22 9.26
N TRP A 104 3.20 -4.52 8.54
CA TRP A 104 3.35 -4.65 7.10
C TRP A 104 3.80 -6.06 6.69
N PHE A 105 4.79 -6.62 7.38
CA PHE A 105 5.25 -7.99 7.11
C PHE A 105 4.14 -9.03 7.35
N LEU A 106 3.40 -8.91 8.45
CA LEU A 106 2.24 -9.77 8.73
C LEU A 106 1.16 -9.62 7.66
N TYR A 107 0.92 -8.40 7.18
CA TYR A 107 0.00 -8.16 6.07
C TYR A 107 0.45 -8.88 4.79
N CYS A 108 1.74 -8.84 4.45
CA CYS A 108 2.28 -9.60 3.31
C CYS A 108 2.03 -11.11 3.44
N ILE A 109 2.17 -11.68 4.64
CA ILE A 109 1.86 -13.10 4.89
C ILE A 109 0.38 -13.38 4.68
N ILE A 110 -0.50 -12.54 5.23
CA ILE A 110 -1.96 -12.70 5.07
C ILE A 110 -2.34 -12.67 3.58
N VAL A 111 -1.84 -11.69 2.84
CA VAL A 111 -2.05 -11.59 1.38
C VAL A 111 -1.53 -12.84 0.67
N GLY A 112 -0.34 -13.33 1.02
CA GLY A 112 0.22 -14.57 0.46
C GLY A 112 -0.67 -15.81 0.71
N ILE A 113 -1.29 -15.92 1.89
CA ILE A 113 -2.26 -16.98 2.19
C ILE A 113 -3.49 -16.85 1.29
N PHE A 114 -4.05 -15.64 1.13
CA PHE A 114 -5.18 -15.42 0.21
C PHE A 114 -4.83 -15.79 -1.24
N THR A 115 -3.64 -15.41 -1.71
CA THR A 115 -3.14 -15.80 -3.03
C THR A 115 -3.05 -17.32 -3.14
N ALA A 116 -2.52 -18.02 -2.12
CA ALA A 116 -2.45 -19.47 -2.10
C ALA A 116 -3.84 -20.14 -2.12
N CYS A 117 -4.82 -19.59 -1.39
CA CYS A 117 -6.21 -20.06 -1.41
C CYS A 117 -6.82 -19.96 -2.81
N VAL A 118 -6.63 -18.83 -3.49
CA VAL A 118 -7.12 -18.63 -4.88
C VAL A 118 -6.42 -19.56 -5.87
N VAL A 119 -5.11 -19.78 -5.71
CA VAL A 119 -4.37 -20.72 -6.56
C VAL A 119 -4.83 -22.16 -6.31
N ALA A 120 -5.09 -22.54 -5.06
CA ALA A 120 -5.56 -23.89 -4.71
C ALA A 120 -6.99 -24.16 -5.21
N SER A 121 -7.85 -23.14 -5.30
CA SER A 121 -9.23 -23.27 -5.80
C SER A 121 -9.35 -23.24 -7.33
N THR A 122 -8.34 -22.71 -8.04
CA THR A 122 -8.31 -22.63 -9.51
C THR A 122 -7.63 -23.82 -10.18
N GLN A 123 -7.07 -24.75 -9.41
CA GLN A 123 -6.50 -25.99 -9.97
C GLN A 123 -7.61 -26.94 -10.43
N LEU A 124 -7.83 -26.98 -11.75
CA LEU A 124 -8.65 -27.99 -12.42
C LEU A 124 -8.23 -29.41 -12.01
N PRO A 125 -9.19 -30.31 -11.69
CA PRO A 125 -8.89 -31.72 -11.45
C PRO A 125 -8.20 -32.31 -12.70
N GLY A 126 -6.95 -32.76 -12.57
CA GLY A 126 -6.21 -33.42 -13.66
C GLY A 126 -4.90 -32.76 -14.09
N THR A 127 -4.49 -31.62 -13.52
CA THR A 127 -3.15 -31.07 -13.78
C THR A 127 -2.10 -31.79 -12.95
N GLY A 128 -1.67 -32.95 -13.47
CA GLY A 128 -0.52 -33.69 -12.98
C GLY A 128 0.72 -32.79 -12.90
N ARG A 129 1.41 -32.92 -11.76
CA ARG A 129 2.74 -32.42 -11.42
C ARG A 129 3.70 -32.72 -12.60
N HIS A 130 3.90 -31.78 -13.54
CA HIS A 130 4.96 -31.70 -14.59
C HIS A 130 4.65 -30.74 -15.77
N SER A 131 3.65 -29.84 -15.69
CA SER A 131 3.21 -29.08 -16.88
C SER A 131 3.32 -27.55 -16.79
N GLY A 132 4.23 -27.01 -15.96
CA GLY A 132 4.49 -25.56 -15.92
C GLY A 132 5.17 -24.99 -17.17
N VAL A 133 5.76 -25.85 -18.03
CA VAL A 133 6.51 -25.43 -19.23
C VAL A 133 5.78 -25.78 -20.54
N ARG A 134 4.71 -26.58 -20.49
CA ARG A 134 4.01 -27.05 -21.71
C ARG A 134 3.01 -26.04 -22.29
N TRP A 135 2.53 -25.08 -21.50
CA TRP A 135 1.55 -24.09 -21.95
C TRP A 135 2.10 -23.07 -22.95
N ILE A 136 3.41 -22.81 -22.96
CA ILE A 136 4.03 -21.88 -23.93
C ILE A 136 4.17 -22.53 -25.32
N PHE A 137 4.21 -23.87 -25.41
CA PHE A 137 4.41 -24.58 -26.69
C PHE A 137 3.13 -25.14 -27.32
N SER A 138 2.04 -25.28 -26.57
CA SER A 138 0.77 -25.81 -27.11
C SER A 138 0.15 -24.92 -28.19
N GLY A 139 0.32 -23.59 -28.07
CA GLY A 139 -0.14 -22.63 -29.09
C GLY A 139 0.64 -22.68 -30.42
N ILE A 140 1.88 -23.19 -30.40
CA ILE A 140 2.74 -23.26 -31.59
C ILE A 140 2.48 -24.54 -32.39
N ASP A 141 2.17 -25.66 -31.75
CA ASP A 141 1.84 -26.91 -32.45
C ASP A 141 0.49 -26.86 -33.17
N SER A 142 -0.50 -26.17 -32.60
CA SER A 142 -1.81 -26.01 -33.26
C SER A 142 -1.71 -25.31 -34.62
N LYS A 143 -0.81 -24.32 -34.77
CA LYS A 143 -0.58 -23.65 -36.06
C LYS A 143 0.15 -24.54 -37.07
N ARG A 144 1.14 -25.33 -36.64
CA ARG A 144 1.87 -26.26 -37.54
C ARG A 144 0.99 -27.40 -38.06
N ASP A 145 0.05 -27.89 -37.26
CA ASP A 145 -0.88 -28.95 -37.68
C ASP A 145 -2.03 -28.43 -38.57
N LEU A 146 -2.33 -27.13 -38.52
CA LEU A 146 -3.24 -26.51 -39.47
C LEU A 146 -2.56 -26.30 -40.84
N GLU A 147 -1.30 -25.86 -40.86
CA GLU A 147 -0.55 -25.72 -42.11
C GLU A 147 -0.32 -27.07 -42.81
N ARG A 148 0.05 -28.13 -42.08
CA ARG A 148 0.20 -29.47 -42.68
C ARG A 148 -1.10 -30.03 -43.27
N ARG A 149 -2.26 -29.74 -42.66
CA ARG A 149 -3.57 -30.14 -43.19
C ARG A 149 -4.04 -29.32 -44.39
N ASN A 150 -3.52 -28.12 -44.57
CA ASN A 150 -3.79 -27.30 -45.76
C ASN A 150 -2.86 -27.64 -46.92
N LEU A 151 -1.58 -27.98 -46.67
CA LEU A 151 -0.68 -28.47 -47.72
C LEU A 151 -1.09 -29.84 -48.28
N GLY A 152 -1.65 -30.73 -47.46
CA GLY A 152 -2.12 -32.05 -47.91
C GLY A 152 -3.44 -32.06 -48.69
N ARG A 153 -4.06 -30.89 -48.94
CA ARG A 153 -5.30 -30.75 -49.71
C ARG A 153 -5.10 -30.19 -51.12
N HIS A 154 -3.85 -29.89 -51.51
CA HIS A 154 -3.50 -29.35 -52.82
C HIS A 154 -2.56 -30.26 -53.65
N LEU A 155 -2.44 -31.53 -53.26
CA LEU A 155 -1.94 -32.64 -54.08
C LEU A 155 -3.07 -33.65 -54.25
#